data_AF-A0A5D2BAG3-F1
#
_entry.id   AF-A0A5D2BAG3-F1
#
_cell.length_a   1.000
_cell.length_b   1.000
_cell.length_c   1.000
_cell.angle_alpha   90.00
_cell.angle_beta   90.00
_cell.angle_gamma   90.00
#
_symmetry.space_group_name_H-M   'P 1'
#
loop_
_entity.id
_entity.type
_entity.pdbx_description
1 polymer ?
#
loop_
_entity_poly.entity_id
_entity_poly.type
_entity_poly.pdbx_seq_one_letter_code
_entity_poly.pdbx_strand_id
1 'polypeptide(L)' 'MLASEGIKRVELGRDGFEKRVWEWKEKYGGTITNQIKRLGASCDWTRECFTLDEQLSRKTSFISSKSEI' A
#
# COMPACT_ATOMS: atom_id res chain seq x y z
N MET A 1 14.30 -1.83 1.52
CA MET A 1 13.73 -2.87 0.64
C MET A 1 14.29 -2.78 -0.78
N LEU A 2 14.13 -1.68 -1.53
CA LEU A 2 14.75 -1.56 -2.87
C LEU A 2 16.18 -1.03 -2.81
N ALA A 3 16.39 0.10 -2.13
CA ALA A 3 17.71 0.70 -1.96
C ALA A 3 18.68 -0.20 -1.15
N SER A 4 18.15 -0.97 -0.20
CA SER A 4 18.93 -1.94 0.58
C SER A 4 19.35 -3.17 -0.20
N GLU A 5 18.62 -3.50 -1.28
CA GLU A 5 18.94 -4.60 -2.21
C GLU A 5 19.76 -4.09 -3.42
N GLY A 6 20.10 -2.79 -3.45
CA GLY A 6 20.84 -2.16 -4.55
C GLY A 6 20.03 -1.96 -5.84
N ILE A 7 18.74 -2.29 -5.84
CA ILE A 7 17.88 -2.27 -7.04
C ILE A 7 17.28 -0.88 -7.19
N LYS A 8 17.49 -0.25 -8.36
CA LYS A 8 16.88 1.05 -8.65
C LYS A 8 15.43 0.85 -9.07
N ARG A 9 14.53 1.68 -8.53
CA ARG A 9 13.09 1.67 -8.88
C ARG A 9 12.83 1.75 -10.38
N VAL A 10 13.74 2.41 -11.12
CA VAL A 10 13.67 2.58 -12.57
C VAL A 10 13.87 1.26 -13.33
N GLU A 11 14.64 0.33 -12.77
CA GLU A 11 14.97 -0.96 -13.41
C GLU A 11 13.84 -1.99 -13.29
N LEU A 12 12.96 -1.85 -12.30
CA LEU A 12 11.83 -2.75 -12.06
C LEU A 12 10.60 -2.46 -12.93
N GLY A 13 10.52 -1.26 -13.51
CA GLY A 13 9.30 -0.79 -14.16
C GLY A 13 8.10 -0.70 -13.20
N ARG A 14 6.92 -0.37 -13.74
CA ARG A 14 5.69 -0.20 -12.95
C ARG A 14 5.20 -1.52 -12.35
N ASP A 15 5.10 -2.55 -13.18
CA ASP A 15 4.53 -3.84 -12.79
C ASP A 15 5.42 -4.58 -11.79
N GLY A 16 6.74 -4.51 -11.97
CA GLY A 16 7.71 -5.10 -11.03
C GLY A 16 7.71 -4.38 -9.68
N PHE A 17 7.54 -3.05 -9.69
CA PHE A 17 7.39 -2.29 -8.45
C PHE A 17 6.08 -2.64 -7.73
N GLU A 18 4.97 -2.71 -8.45
CA GLU A 18 3.66 -3.06 -7.89
C GLU A 18 3.68 -4.44 -7.23
N LYS A 19 4.23 -5.44 -7.91
CA LYS A 19 4.38 -6.79 -7.35
C LYS A 19 5.18 -6.79 -6.05
N ARG A 20 6.33 -6.08 -6.01
CA ARG A 20 7.16 -5.99 -4.80
C ARG A 20 6.44 -5.28 -3.64
N VAL A 21 5.63 -4.27 -3.92
CA VAL A 21 4.84 -3.58 -2.88
C VAL A 21 3.77 -4.51 -2.31
N TRP A 22 3.11 -5.31 -3.14
CA TRP A 22 2.17 -6.34 -2.69
C TRP A 22 2.85 -7.42 -1.84
N GLU A 23 4.01 -7.93 -2.28
CA GLU A 23 4.81 -8.89 -1.49
C GLU A 23 5.21 -8.32 -0.12
N TRP A 24 5.60 -7.04 -0.06
CA TRP A 24 5.87 -6.37 1.20
C TRP A 24 4.63 -6.25 2.08
N LYS A 25 3.49 -5.83 1.51
CA LYS A 25 2.23 -5.66 2.21
C LYS A 25 1.74 -6.98 2.81
N GLU A 26 1.89 -8.09 2.10
CA GLU A 26 1.54 -9.42 2.64
C GLU A 26 2.47 -9.83 3.78
N LYS A 27 3.79 -9.58 3.65
CA LYS A 27 4.77 -9.95 4.67
C LYS A 27 4.66 -9.13 5.96
N TYR A 28 4.43 -7.82 5.83
CA TYR A 28 4.50 -6.89 6.96
C TYR A 28 3.15 -6.29 7.36
N GLY A 29 2.19 -6.19 6.44
CA GLY A 29 0.89 -5.58 6.70
C GLY A 29 0.11 -6.30 7.79
N GLY A 30 0.00 -7.63 7.71
CA GLY A 30 -0.64 -8.42 8.76
C GLY A 30 0.05 -8.29 10.13
N THR A 31 1.37 -8.14 10.14
CA THR A 31 2.15 -7.93 11.37
C THR A 31 1.83 -6.57 11.99
N ILE A 32 1.78 -5.51 11.20
CA ILE A 32 1.44 -4.15 11.65
C ILE A 32 0.01 -4.13 12.19
N THR A 33 -0.95 -4.70 11.45
CA THR A 33 -2.35 -4.79 11.88
C THR A 33 -2.51 -5.57 13.18
N ASN A 34 -1.79 -6.68 13.35
CA ASN A 34 -1.78 -7.44 14.59
C ASN A 34 -1.16 -6.67 15.76
N GLN A 35 -0.12 -5.87 15.52
CA GLN A 35 0.45 -5.00 16.55
C GLN A 35 -0.56 -3.94 17.00
N ILE A 36 -1.23 -3.27 16.06
CA ILE A 36 -2.22 -2.23 16.38
C ILE A 36 -3.43 -2.83 17.12
N LYS A 37 -3.88 -4.04 16.76
CA LYS A 37 -4.91 -4.79 17.50
C LYS A 37 -4.49 -5.07 18.95
N ARG A 38 -3.24 -5.48 19.16
CA ARG A 38 -2.69 -5.75 20.52
C ARG A 38 -2.56 -4.49 21.37
N LEU A 39 -2.40 -3.32 20.75
CA LEU A 39 -2.41 -2.02 21.44
C LEU A 39 -3.82 -1.56 21.84
N GLY A 40 -4.87 -2.33 21.52
CA GLY A 40 -6.24 -2.05 21.94
C GLY A 40 -6.98 -1.06 21.04
N ALA A 41 -6.52 -0.86 19.80
CA ALA A 41 -7.22 0.01 18.87
C ALA A 41 -8.59 -0.57 18.48
N SER A 42 -9.66 0.16 18.77
CA SER A 42 -11.05 -0.19 18.47
C SER A 42 -11.46 0.19 17.04
N CYS A 43 -10.56 0.01 16.06
CA CYS A 43 -10.82 0.32 14.66
C CYS A 43 -11.76 -0.71 14.03
N ASP A 44 -12.49 -0.31 12.99
CA ASP A 44 -13.28 -1.25 12.17
C ASP A 44 -12.35 -2.06 11.25
N TRP A 45 -11.88 -3.20 11.77
CA TRP A 45 -10.99 -4.12 11.05
C TRP A 45 -11.66 -4.82 9.87
N THR A 46 -12.99 -4.78 9.75
CA THR A 46 -13.70 -5.37 8.60
C THR A 46 -13.59 -4.51 7.35
N ARG A 47 -13.19 -3.24 7.52
CA ARG A 47 -13.00 -2.24 6.47
C ARG A 47 -11.55 -1.82 6.32
N GLU A 48 -10.61 -2.70 6.67
CA GLU A 48 -9.20 -2.46 6.41
C GLU A 48 -8.99 -2.28 4.90
N CYS A 49 -8.33 -1.19 4.51
CA CYS A 49 -8.02 -0.89 3.13
C CYS A 49 -6.58 -0.42 3.02
N PHE A 50 -5.91 -0.84 1.95
CA PHE A 50 -4.58 -0.40 1.58
C PHE A 50 -4.67 0.62 0.44
N THR A 51 -3.80 1.62 0.43
CA THR A 51 -3.87 2.75 -0.52
C THR A 51 -3.75 2.33 -1.99
N LEU A 52 -3.19 1.15 -2.26
CA LEU A 52 -3.09 0.59 -3.61
C LEU A 52 -4.20 -0.42 -3.93
N ASP A 53 -5.16 -0.63 -3.04
CA ASP A 53 -6.35 -1.42 -3.34
C ASP A 53 -7.10 -0.76 -4.50
N GLU A 54 -7.63 -1.57 -5.42
CA GLU A 54 -8.28 -1.12 -6.65
C GLU A 54 -9.40 -0.10 -6.40
N GLN A 55 -10.13 -0.24 -5.29
CA GLN A 55 -11.19 0.68 -4.88
C GLN A 55 -10.66 2.07 -4.47
N LEU A 56 -9.47 2.13 -3.84
CA LEU A 56 -8.85 3.37 -3.39
C LEU A 56 -7.97 4.02 -4.48
N SER A 57 -7.32 3.21 -5.31
CA SER A 57 -6.51 3.67 -6.45
C SER A 57 -7.33 4.41 -7.52
N ARG A 58 -8.59 3.98 -7.75
CA ARG A 58 -9.54 4.74 -8.58
C ARG A 58 -9.90 6.11 -8.00
N LYS A 59 -9.99 6.21 -6.67
CA LYS A 59 -10.43 7.43 -5.97
C LYS A 59 -9.35 8.51 -5.98
N THR A 60 -8.07 8.13 -5.84
CA THR A 60 -6.94 9.06 -5.95
C THR A 60 -6.77 9.58 -7.38
N SER A 61 -7.00 8.76 -8.41
CA SER A 61 -7.01 9.18 -9.82
C SER A 61 -8.11 10.22 -10.10
N PHE A 62 -9.28 10.04 -9.49
CA PHE A 62 -10.40 10.98 -9.62
C PHE A 62 -10.14 12.32 -8.93
N ILE A 63 -9.48 12.33 -7.77
CA ILE A 63 -9.10 13.56 -7.06
C ILE A 63 -8.08 14.37 -7.86
N SER A 64 -7.08 13.72 -8.46
CA SER A 64 -6.08 14.41 -9.30
C SER A 64 -6.70 15.10 -10.52
N SER A 65 -7.84 14.61 -11.01
CA SER A 65 -8.57 15.22 -12.14
C SER A 65 -9.50 16.36 -11.71
N LYS A 66 -9.76 16.50 -10.39
CA LYS A 66 -10.68 17.49 -9.82
C LYS A 66 -9.97 18.64 -9.13
N SER A 67 -8.63 18.57 -8.99
CA SER A 67 -7.77 19.64 -8.49
C SER A 67 -7.39 20.68 -9.56
N GLU A 68 -7.92 20.55 -10.79
CA GLU A 68 -7.74 21.50 -11.90
C GLU A 68 -9.03 22.29 -12.24
N ILE A 69 -9.99 22.38 -11.31
CA ILE A 69 -11.17 23.25 -11.42
C ILE A 69 -11.28 24.13 -10.19
#